data_AF-G4YV03-F1
#
_entry.id   AF-G4YV03-F1
#
_cell.length_a   1.000
_cell.length_b   1.000
_cell.length_c   1.000
_cell.angle_alpha   90.00
_cell.angle_beta   90.00
_cell.angle_gamma   90.00
#
_symmetry.space_group_name_H-M   'P 1'
#
loop_
_entity.id
_entity.type
_entity.pdbx_description
1 polymer ?
#
loop_
_entity_poly.entity_id
_entity_poly.type
_entity_poly.pdbx_seq_one_letter_code
_entity_poly.pdbx_strand_id
1 'polypeptide(L)' 'FPSLPSSARAIGGFVLASLVYHADFLRSRLPPTHPVMQSALFANSATVRRLQQLLAPPGSQDITLTGIPPHVALQ' A
#
# COMPACT_ATOMS: atom_id res chain seq x y z
N PHE A 1 2.79 11.60 7.25
CA PHE A 1 2.38 11.00 8.52
C PHE A 1 3.01 11.73 9.70
N PRO A 2 2.49 12.92 10.06
CA PRO A 2 3.06 13.71 11.16
C PRO A 2 2.81 13.08 12.55
N SER A 3 1.76 12.25 12.68
CA SER A 3 1.38 11.56 13.92
C SER A 3 2.06 10.20 14.13
N LEU A 4 2.81 9.68 13.15
CA LEU A 4 3.55 8.43 13.32
C LEU A 4 4.93 8.68 13.94
N PRO A 5 5.39 7.79 14.85
CA PRO A 5 6.78 7.80 15.32
C PRO A 5 7.76 7.80 14.15
N SER A 6 8.90 8.47 14.30
CA SER A 6 9.93 8.55 13.24
C SER A 6 10.36 7.17 12.72
N SER A 7 10.44 6.18 13.61
CA SER A 7 10.72 4.77 13.28
C SER A 7 9.65 4.11 12.40
N ALA A 8 8.39 4.53 12.54
CA ALA A 8 7.26 3.98 11.80
C ALA A 8 6.93 4.79 10.52
N ARG A 9 7.63 5.90 10.27
CA ARG A 9 7.36 6.75 9.10
C ARG A 9 7.64 6.04 7.77
N ALA A 10 8.72 5.25 7.73
CA ALA A 10 9.04 4.41 6.57
C ALA A 10 7.96 3.34 6.34
N ILE A 11 7.51 2.70 7.42
CA ILE A 11 6.42 1.71 7.41
C ILE A 11 5.13 2.35 6.87
N GLY A 12 4.79 3.56 7.32
CA GLY A 12 3.63 4.29 6.81
C GLY A 12 3.70 4.56 5.31
N GLY A 13 4.90 4.82 4.77
CA GLY A 13 5.13 4.94 3.34
C GLY A 13 4.85 3.64 2.58
N PHE A 14 5.37 2.52 3.06
CA PHE A 14 5.13 1.20 2.46
C PHE A 14 3.67 0.76 2.54
N VAL A 15 2.99 1.00 3.66
CA VAL A 15 1.57 0.72 3.83
C VAL A 15 0.75 1.53 2.84
N LEU A 16 1.02 2.83 2.71
CA LEU A 16 0.34 3.68 1.72
C LEU A 16 0.57 3.18 0.30
N ALA A 17 1.81 2.83 -0.04
CA ALA A 17 2.15 2.32 -1.36
C ALA A 17 1.41 1.01 -1.68
N SER A 18 1.38 0.07 -0.73
CA SER A 18 0.65 -1.20 -0.86
C SER A 18 -0.85 -0.98 -1.05
N LEU A 19 -1.47 -0.11 -0.25
CA LEU A 19 -2.90 0.21 -0.36
C LEU A 19 -3.27 0.84 -1.70
N VAL A 20 -2.43 1.76 -2.20
CA VAL A 20 -2.64 2.45 -3.48
C VAL A 20 -2.43 1.49 -4.65
N TYR A 21 -1.40 0.64 -4.60
CA TYR A 21 -1.14 -0.37 -5.62
C TYR A 21 -2.29 -1.38 -5.73
N HIS A 22 -2.82 -1.86 -4.59
CA HIS A 22 -3.92 -2.82 -4.55
C HIS A 22 -5.31 -2.18 -4.56
N ALA A 23 -5.44 -0.89 -4.87
CA ALA A 23 -6.70 -0.18 -4.68
C ALA A 23 -7.89 -0.79 -5.44
N ASP A 24 -7.69 -1.22 -6.69
CA ASP A 24 -8.74 -1.85 -7.50
C ASP A 24 -9.11 -3.25 -6.99
N PHE A 25 -8.11 -4.02 -6.54
CA PHE A 25 -8.36 -5.30 -5.87
C PHE A 25 -9.20 -5.12 -4.61
N LEU A 26 -8.84 -4.15 -3.76
CA LEU A 26 -9.56 -3.86 -2.52
C LEU A 26 -11.00 -3.42 -2.78
N ARG A 27 -11.23 -2.56 -3.79
CA ARG A 27 -12.60 -2.16 -4.20
C ARG A 27 -13.44 -3.33 -4.70
N SER A 28 -12.82 -4.30 -5.37
CA SER A 28 -13.53 -5.49 -5.88
C SER A 28 -13.91 -6.50 -4.80
N ARG A 29 -13.23 -6.47 -3.65
CA ARG A 29 -13.35 -7.48 -2.58
C ARG A 29 -14.00 -6.97 -1.31
N LEU A 30 -13.87 -5.68 -1.00
CA LEU A 30 -14.35 -5.09 0.24
C LEU A 30 -15.72 -4.44 0.05
N PRO A 31 -16.62 -4.54 1.04
CA PRO A 31 -17.88 -3.83 1.00
C PRO A 31 -17.64 -2.32 1.10
N PRO A 32 -18.54 -1.48 0.56
CA PRO A 32 -18.43 -0.02 0.64
C PRO A 32 -18.42 0.52 2.08
N THR A 33 -19.00 -0.24 3.02
CA THR A 33 -19.04 0.08 4.45
C THR A 33 -17.73 -0.21 5.18
N HIS A 34 -16.76 -0.83 4.50
CA HIS A 34 -15.49 -1.17 5.12
C HIS A 34 -14.72 0.10 5.53
N PRO A 35 -14.12 0.17 6.74
CA PRO A 35 -13.43 1.37 7.22
C PRO A 35 -12.34 1.91 6.27
N VAL A 36 -11.66 1.01 5.55
CA VAL A 36 -10.67 1.38 4.53
C VAL A 36 -11.32 2.14 3.37
N MET A 37 -12.52 1.74 2.92
CA MET A 37 -13.26 2.43 1.86
C MET A 37 -13.80 3.80 2.31
N GLN A 38 -14.04 3.98 3.62
CA GLN A 38 -14.44 5.25 4.23
C GLN A 38 -13.26 6.18 4.52
N SER A 39 -12.02 5.72 4.36
CA SER A 39 -10.85 6.56 4.58
C SER A 39 -10.70 7.64 3.50
N ALA A 40 -10.08 8.76 3.86
CA ALA A 40 -9.80 9.85 2.93
C ALA A 40 -8.98 9.42 1.69
N LEU A 41 -8.23 8.32 1.79
CA LEU A 41 -7.48 7.75 0.69
C LEU A 41 -8.41 7.18 -0.40
N PHE A 42 -9.44 6.43 0.01
CA PHE A 42 -10.34 5.74 -0.92
C PHE A 42 -11.58 6.54 -1.30
N ALA A 43 -11.93 7.57 -0.52
CA ALA A 43 -13.04 8.48 -0.79
C ALA A 43 -12.88 9.27 -2.11
N ASN A 44 -11.66 9.48 -2.60
CA ASN A 44 -11.40 10.19 -3.85
C ASN A 44 -10.57 9.34 -4.84
N SER A 45 -11.25 8.85 -5.87
CA SER A 45 -10.64 8.05 -6.95
C SER A 45 -9.55 8.79 -7.73
N ALA A 46 -9.59 10.12 -7.79
CA ALA A 46 -8.53 10.92 -8.43
C ALA A 46 -7.26 10.96 -7.58
N THR A 47 -7.39 11.01 -6.25
CA THR A 47 -6.26 10.94 -5.32
C THR A 47 -5.52 9.62 -5.46
N VAL A 48 -6.24 8.50 -5.49
CA VAL A 48 -5.65 7.17 -5.69
C VAL A 48 -4.90 7.10 -7.02
N ARG A 49 -5.52 7.54 -8.12
CA ARG A 49 -4.86 7.55 -9.45
C ARG A 49 -3.61 8.40 -9.47
N ARG A 50 -3.63 9.58 -8.86
CA ARG A 50 -2.45 10.43 -8.75
C ARG A 50 -1.34 9.77 -7.93
N LEU A 51 -1.68 9.09 -6.83
CA LEU A 51 -0.71 8.36 -6.02
C LEU A 51 -0.15 7.14 -6.77
N GLN A 52 -0.97 6.45 -7.56
CA GLN A 52 -0.53 5.35 -8.42
C GLN A 52 0.54 5.79 -9.43
N GLN A 53 0.41 7.00 -9.98
CA GLN A 53 1.42 7.58 -10.89
C GLN A 53 2.74 7.94 -10.19
N LEU A 54 2.73 8.14 -8.87
CA LEU A 54 3.92 8.43 -8.08
C LEU A 54 4.60 7.17 -7.55
N LEU A 55 3.96 6.00 -7.70
CA LEU A 55 4.59 4.73 -7.36
C LEU A 55 5.63 4.39 -8.43
N ALA A 56 6.85 4.13 -8.00
CA ALA A 56 7.82 3.47 -8.86
C ALA A 56 7.27 2.10 -9.30
N PRO A 57 7.56 1.65 -10.53
CA PRO A 57 7.13 0.33 -10.97
C PRO A 57 7.65 -0.75 -10.01
N PRO A 58 6.85 -1.79 -9.72
CA PRO A 58 7.30 -2.90 -8.89
C PRO A 58 8.55 -3.52 -9.52
N GLY A 59 9.66 -3.55 -8.77
CA GLY A 59 10.96 -4.07 -9.23
C GLY A 59 12.11 -3.06 -9.23
N SER A 60 11.89 -1.77 -8.93
CA SER A 60 13.00 -0.79 -8.78
C SER A 60 13.73 -0.88 -7.43
N GLN A 61 13.34 -1.79 -6.54
CA GLN A 61 14.06 -2.16 -5.33
C GLN A 61 14.16 -3.69 -5.28
N ASP A 62 15.31 -4.22 -4.84
CA ASP A 62 15.69 -5.64 -4.68
C ASP A 62 14.78 -6.47 -3.74
N ILE A 63 13.54 -6.05 -3.51
CA ILE A 63 12.59 -6.77 -2.68
C ILE A 63 11.69 -7.58 -3.61
N THR A 64 12.22 -8.73 -4.05
CA THR A 64 11.42 -9.76 -4.69
C THR A 64 10.33 -10.20 -3.73
N LEU A 65 9.07 -10.06 -4.12
CA LEU A 65 7.93 -10.67 -3.43
C LEU A 65 8.03 -12.19 -3.58
N THR A 66 8.81 -12.85 -2.73
CA THR A 66 9.00 -14.31 -2.77
C THR A 66 7.82 -15.08 -2.20
N GLY A 67 6.86 -14.40 -1.56
CA GLY A 67 5.78 -15.04 -0.80
C GLY A 67 6.26 -15.75 0.47
N ILE A 68 7.54 -15.60 0.81
CA ILE A 68 8.20 -16.33 1.88
C ILE A 68 8.65 -15.31 2.93
N PRO A 69 8.22 -15.46 4.19
CA PRO A 69 8.59 -14.53 5.23
C PRO A 69 10.11 -14.57 5.46
N PRO A 70 10.73 -13.42 5.80
CA PRO A 70 12.19 -13.22 5.76
C PRO A 70 13.00 -14.08 6.74
N HIS A 71 12.34 -14.90 7.58
CA HIS A 71 12.98 -15.86 8.48
C HIS A 71 13.13 -17.26 7.88
N VAL A 72 12.66 -17.49 6.65
CA VAL A 72 12.84 -18.76 5.95
C VAL A 72 13.90 -18.55 4.88
N ALA A 73 15.10 -19.09 5.13
CA ALA A 73 16.10 -19.21 4.07
C ALA A 73 15.56 -20.17 3.01
N LEU A 74 15.45 -19.69 1.77
CA LEU A 74 15.27 -20.55 0.61
C LEU A 74 16.59 -21.28 0.37
N GLN A 75 16.62 -22.58 0.66
CA GLN A 75 17.68 -23.48 0.21
C GLN A 75 17.39 -23.98 -1.20
#